data_AF-A0A7C5ECS2-F1
#
_entry.id   AF-A0A7C5ECS2-F1
#
_cell.length_a   1.000
_cell.length_b   1.000
_cell.length_c   1.000
_cell.angle_alpha   90.00
_cell.angle_beta   90.00
_cell.angle_gamma   90.00
#
_symmetry.space_group_name_H-M   'P 1'
#
loop_
_entity.id
_entity.type
_entity.pdbx_description
1 polymer ?
#
loop_
_entity_poly.entity_id
_entity_poly.type
_entity_poly.pdbx_seq_one_letter_code
_entity_poly.pdbx_strand_id
1 'polypeptide(L)'
;MTPMPPSRAMAMATRDSGAVAMAAVTDPSELDRLEFISALRGDATSDVYAGKLAKVEEFLREGATRGQIISELGNGSEAFNSVPTAIYLFLANAGDFQRTVVEAASLGGDADTIASMSGGIAGALLGSSGLPAGWLERLERRTELERLASDLFFLHVRRTLGGRCEMCFSEESVWAYKLDEAGGNDISNFILLCRSCRSEMEREKEGLFARPRKHGKYRAVYRKAHKRA
;
A
#
# COMPACT_ATOMS: atom_id res chain seq x y z
N MET A 1 26.03 25.97 8.82
CA MET A 1 24.66 25.56 9.21
C MET A 1 24.56 24.08 8.93
N THR A 2 24.75 23.25 9.95
CA THR A 2 24.59 21.80 9.87
C THR A 2 23.10 21.46 9.80
N PRO A 3 22.66 20.57 8.91
CA PRO A 3 21.26 20.18 8.82
C PRO A 3 20.83 19.53 10.14
N MET A 4 19.70 19.99 10.68
CA MET A 4 19.04 19.33 11.81
C MET A 4 18.70 17.88 11.43
N PRO A 5 18.92 16.90 12.32
CA PRO A 5 18.47 15.54 12.07
C PRO A 5 16.94 15.49 12.03
N PRO A 6 16.36 14.63 11.18
CA PRO A 6 14.91 14.47 11.11
C PRO A 6 14.37 14.13 12.50
N SER A 7 13.38 14.91 12.94
CA SER A 7 12.71 14.74 14.23
C SER A 7 12.20 13.30 14.40
N ARG A 8 12.16 12.83 15.65
CA ARG A 8 11.74 11.48 16.08
C ARG A 8 10.42 10.95 15.47
N ALA A 9 9.61 11.81 14.85
CA ALA A 9 8.42 11.45 14.08
C ALA A 9 8.73 10.67 12.78
N MET A 10 9.86 10.91 12.10
CA MET A 10 10.20 10.18 10.86
C MET A 10 10.58 8.72 11.08
N ALA A 11 11.00 8.34 12.29
CA ALA A 11 11.30 6.95 12.64
C ALA A 11 10.05 6.11 12.95
N MET A 12 8.90 6.74 13.20
CA MET A 12 7.60 6.05 13.36
C MET A 12 7.00 5.72 11.99
N ALA A 13 7.02 6.71 11.08
CA ALA A 13 6.46 6.58 9.73
C ALA A 13 7.10 5.43 8.94
N THR A 14 8.39 5.13 9.14
CA THR A 14 9.06 4.01 8.44
C THR A 14 8.54 2.63 8.81
N ARG A 15 7.93 2.44 9.98
CA ARG A 15 7.50 1.11 10.45
C ARG A 15 6.06 0.76 10.09
N ASP A 16 5.12 1.69 10.28
CA ASP A 16 3.77 1.54 9.72
C ASP A 16 3.82 1.45 8.19
N SER A 17 4.69 2.25 7.55
CA SER A 17 4.91 2.15 6.10
C SER A 17 5.45 0.79 5.68
N GLY A 18 6.27 0.14 6.51
CA GLY A 18 6.76 -1.22 6.27
C GLY A 18 5.63 -2.25 6.30
N ALA A 19 4.78 -2.21 7.32
CA ALA A 19 3.61 -3.08 7.42
C ALA A 19 2.62 -2.87 6.27
N VAL A 20 2.33 -1.61 5.93
CA VAL A 20 1.47 -1.27 4.77
C VAL A 20 2.10 -1.76 3.46
N ALA A 21 3.41 -1.56 3.28
CA ALA A 21 4.11 -1.99 2.06
C ALA A 21 4.11 -3.53 1.90
N MET A 22 4.37 -4.28 2.98
CA MET A 22 4.28 -5.74 2.93
C MET A 22 2.85 -6.21 2.68
N ALA A 23 1.86 -5.60 3.35
CA ALA A 23 0.45 -5.92 3.13
C ALA A 23 0.02 -5.65 1.68
N ALA A 24 0.47 -4.55 1.07
CA ALA A 24 0.13 -4.17 -0.30
C ALA A 24 0.65 -5.13 -1.38
N VAL A 25 1.67 -5.94 -1.08
CA VAL A 25 2.26 -6.90 -2.04
C VAL A 25 1.95 -8.35 -1.70
N THR A 26 1.19 -8.59 -0.63
CA THR A 26 0.81 -9.94 -0.18
C THR A 26 -0.57 -10.28 -0.71
N ASP A 27 -0.73 -11.47 -1.29
CA ASP A 27 -2.07 -11.97 -1.59
C ASP A 27 -2.79 -12.31 -0.27
N PRO A 28 -4.03 -11.84 -0.04
CA PRO A 28 -4.78 -12.15 1.18
C PRO A 28 -4.86 -13.65 1.50
N SER A 29 -4.88 -14.52 0.48
CA SER A 29 -4.94 -15.98 0.63
C SER A 29 -3.59 -16.63 0.99
N GLU A 30 -2.49 -15.92 0.76
CA GLU A 30 -1.12 -16.39 1.02
C GLU A 30 -0.52 -15.76 2.29
N LEU A 31 -1.27 -14.93 3.03
CA LEU A 31 -0.76 -14.27 4.22
C LEU A 31 -0.46 -15.27 5.36
N ASP A 32 0.83 -15.53 5.59
CA ASP A 32 1.32 -16.11 6.83
C ASP A 32 1.56 -15.01 7.88
N ARG A 33 0.73 -15.02 8.92
CA ARG A 33 0.73 -14.02 9.99
C ARG A 33 2.02 -14.05 10.81
N LEU A 34 2.62 -15.23 10.99
CA LEU A 34 3.83 -15.42 11.78
C LEU A 34 5.08 -15.04 10.98
N GLU A 35 5.09 -15.33 9.68
CA GLU A 35 6.16 -14.86 8.79
C GLU A 35 6.13 -13.33 8.69
N PHE A 36 4.93 -12.74 8.54
CA PHE A 36 4.75 -11.29 8.46
C PHE A 36 5.30 -10.56 9.68
N ILE A 37 4.95 -11.02 10.90
CA ILE A 37 5.46 -10.38 12.12
C ILE A 37 6.96 -10.66 12.32
N SER A 38 7.45 -11.83 11.91
CA SER A 38 8.89 -12.15 11.97
C SER A 38 9.71 -11.20 11.09
N ALA A 39 9.23 -10.90 9.88
CA ALA A 39 9.84 -9.93 8.99
C ALA A 39 9.89 -8.52 9.63
N LEU A 40 8.78 -8.04 10.21
CA LEU A 40 8.74 -6.75 10.91
C LEU A 40 9.69 -6.69 12.12
N ARG A 41 9.86 -7.82 12.83
CA ARG A 41 10.80 -7.93 13.95
C ARG A 41 12.25 -7.85 13.48
N GLY A 42 12.57 -8.44 12.33
CA GLY A 42 13.91 -8.37 11.72
C GLY A 42 14.40 -6.93 11.48
N ASP A 43 13.47 -6.03 11.17
CA ASP A 43 13.75 -4.62 10.92
C ASP A 43 13.66 -3.72 12.18
N ALA A 44 13.29 -4.29 13.34
CA ALA A 44 13.08 -3.54 14.57
C ALA A 44 14.42 -3.19 15.25
N THR A 45 14.89 -1.96 15.05
CA THR A 45 16.12 -1.44 15.68
C THR A 45 15.97 -0.95 17.12
N SER A 46 14.76 -0.95 17.68
CA SER A 46 14.47 -0.45 19.04
C SER A 46 14.01 -1.58 19.94
N ASP A 47 14.64 -1.73 21.10
CA ASP A 47 14.32 -2.79 22.07
C ASP A 47 12.85 -2.78 22.51
N VAL A 48 12.26 -1.60 22.68
CA VAL A 48 10.84 -1.44 23.04
C VAL A 48 9.94 -2.01 21.96
N TYR A 49 10.24 -1.72 20.69
CA TYR A 49 9.47 -2.26 19.56
C TYR A 49 9.72 -3.75 19.38
N ALA A 50 10.97 -4.20 19.47
CA ALA A 50 11.31 -5.62 19.35
C ALA A 50 10.58 -6.45 20.42
N GLY A 51 10.54 -5.98 21.67
CA GLY A 51 9.81 -6.62 22.76
C GLY A 51 8.30 -6.66 22.50
N LYS A 52 7.70 -5.54 22.07
CA LYS A 52 6.27 -5.52 21.77
C LYS A 52 5.88 -6.35 20.56
N LEU A 53 6.66 -6.34 19.49
CA LEU A 53 6.41 -7.19 18.32
C LEU A 53 6.59 -8.68 18.64
N ALA A 54 7.51 -9.04 19.55
CA ALA A 54 7.58 -10.40 20.08
C ALA A 54 6.31 -10.78 20.85
N LYS A 55 5.75 -9.84 21.63
CA LYS A 55 4.47 -10.03 22.31
C LYS A 55 3.29 -10.14 21.34
N VAL A 56 3.28 -9.37 20.25
CA VAL A 56 2.31 -9.53 19.15
C VAL A 56 2.35 -10.97 18.62
N GLU A 57 3.55 -11.49 18.34
CA GLU A 57 3.71 -12.86 17.84
C GLU A 57 3.22 -13.93 18.83
N GLU A 58 3.49 -13.74 20.13
CA GLU A 58 2.94 -14.58 21.20
C GLU A 58 1.40 -14.55 21.21
N PHE A 59 0.81 -13.36 21.16
CA PHE A 59 -0.65 -13.18 21.15
C PHE A 59 -1.31 -13.74 19.89
N LEU A 60 -0.61 -13.79 18.76
CA LEU A 60 -1.12 -14.43 17.55
C LEU A 60 -1.16 -15.95 17.67
N ARG A 61 -0.28 -16.56 18.48
CA ARG A 61 -0.25 -18.02 18.71
C ARG A 61 -1.25 -18.46 19.77
N GLU A 62 -1.29 -17.72 20.88
CA GLU A 62 -2.02 -18.14 22.10
C GLU A 62 -3.41 -17.50 22.20
N GLY A 63 -3.64 -16.44 21.42
CA GLY A 63 -4.77 -15.53 21.62
C GLY A 63 -4.48 -14.54 22.76
N ALA A 64 -5.14 -13.40 22.72
CA ALA A 64 -5.04 -12.40 23.78
C ALA A 64 -6.41 -11.87 24.16
N THR A 65 -6.58 -11.60 25.45
CA THR A 65 -7.74 -10.84 25.93
C THR A 65 -7.52 -9.36 25.69
N ARG A 66 -8.63 -8.62 25.60
CA ARG A 66 -8.59 -7.15 25.51
C ARG A 66 -7.75 -6.50 26.62
N GLY A 67 -7.82 -7.02 27.84
CA GLY A 67 -7.02 -6.51 28.96
C GLY A 67 -5.52 -6.67 28.73
N GLN A 68 -5.09 -7.83 28.23
CA GLN A 68 -3.69 -8.11 27.90
C GLN A 68 -3.17 -7.24 26.75
N ILE A 69 -3.99 -7.02 25.71
CA ILE A 69 -3.65 -6.13 24.59
C ILE A 69 -3.36 -4.72 25.13
N ILE A 70 -4.25 -4.19 25.97
CA ILE A 70 -4.10 -2.83 26.53
C ILE A 70 -2.89 -2.75 27.46
N SER A 71 -2.66 -3.74 28.34
CA SER A 71 -1.57 -3.68 29.31
C SER A 71 -0.18 -3.89 28.71
N GLU A 72 -0.07 -4.77 27.71
CA GLU A 72 1.23 -5.19 27.15
C GLU A 72 1.58 -4.44 25.86
N LEU A 73 0.63 -4.29 24.94
CA LEU A 73 0.84 -3.60 23.66
C LEU A 73 0.53 -2.10 23.78
N GLY A 74 -0.45 -1.74 24.60
CA GLY A 74 -0.86 -0.36 24.82
C GLY A 74 -2.06 0.05 23.95
N ASN A 75 -2.64 1.18 24.30
CA ASN A 75 -3.65 1.88 23.49
C ASN A 75 -3.52 3.41 23.61
N GLY A 76 -2.33 3.89 23.97
CA GLY A 76 -2.03 5.31 24.14
C GLY A 76 -1.54 5.96 22.85
N SER A 77 -1.40 7.28 22.88
CA SER A 77 -0.98 8.08 21.71
C SER A 77 0.49 7.94 21.34
N GLU A 78 1.31 7.34 22.19
CA GLU A 78 2.70 7.07 21.86
C GLU A 78 2.78 5.96 20.81
N ALA A 79 3.63 6.13 19.80
CA ALA A 79 3.73 5.15 18.72
C ALA A 79 4.10 3.74 19.17
N PHE A 80 4.93 3.60 20.21
CA PHE A 80 5.24 2.28 20.76
C PHE A 80 4.04 1.67 21.48
N ASN A 81 2.99 2.42 21.80
CA ASN A 81 1.72 1.97 22.39
C ASN A 81 0.59 1.80 21.37
N SER A 82 0.68 2.42 20.19
CA SER A 82 -0.37 2.35 19.17
C SER A 82 -0.01 1.47 17.97
N VAL A 83 1.23 1.54 17.46
CA VAL A 83 1.69 0.79 16.29
C VAL A 83 1.65 -0.74 16.50
N PRO A 84 2.22 -1.30 17.58
CA PRO A 84 2.17 -2.75 17.79
C PRO A 84 0.74 -3.28 17.95
N THR A 85 -0.12 -2.51 18.62
CA THR A 85 -1.54 -2.82 18.78
C THR A 85 -2.25 -2.80 17.44
N ALA A 86 -1.96 -1.81 16.58
CA ALA A 86 -2.56 -1.74 15.26
C ALA A 86 -2.15 -2.92 14.36
N ILE A 87 -0.88 -3.31 14.39
CA ILE A 87 -0.35 -4.48 13.68
C ILE A 87 -1.00 -5.77 14.20
N TYR A 88 -1.11 -5.93 15.52
CA TYR A 88 -1.75 -7.09 16.13
C TYR A 88 -3.18 -7.24 15.65
N LEU A 89 -3.99 -6.18 15.70
CA LEU A 89 -5.40 -6.24 15.32
C LEU A 89 -5.61 -6.55 13.85
N PHE A 90 -4.74 -6.00 12.99
CA PHE A 90 -4.70 -6.36 11.58
C PHE A 90 -4.41 -7.85 11.39
N LEU A 91 -3.35 -8.37 12.02
CA LEU A 91 -2.95 -9.78 11.85
C LEU A 91 -3.95 -10.76 12.49
N ALA A 92 -4.54 -10.40 13.63
CA ALA A 92 -5.54 -11.20 14.33
C ALA A 92 -6.84 -11.34 13.51
N ASN A 93 -7.20 -10.29 12.77
CA ASN A 93 -8.41 -10.20 11.97
C ASN A 93 -8.14 -10.18 10.46
N ALA A 94 -6.98 -10.69 10.05
CA ALA A 94 -6.56 -10.66 8.65
C ALA A 94 -7.61 -11.30 7.75
N GLY A 95 -7.97 -10.62 6.66
CA GLY A 95 -9.07 -11.03 5.79
C GLY A 95 -10.39 -10.29 6.04
N ASP A 96 -10.57 -9.62 7.19
CA ASP A 96 -11.80 -8.94 7.55
C ASP A 96 -11.54 -7.47 7.96
N PHE A 97 -11.77 -6.56 7.01
CA PHE A 97 -11.62 -5.12 7.22
C PHE A 97 -12.53 -4.60 8.33
N GLN A 98 -13.80 -5.02 8.35
CA GLN A 98 -14.77 -4.50 9.30
C GLN A 98 -14.41 -4.89 10.72
N ARG A 99 -14.10 -6.17 10.92
CA ARG A 99 -13.70 -6.68 12.23
C ARG A 99 -12.43 -6.00 12.72
N THR A 100 -11.43 -5.83 11.84
CA THR A 100 -10.18 -5.12 12.16
C THR A 100 -10.45 -3.71 12.68
N VAL A 101 -11.23 -2.91 11.95
CA VAL A 101 -11.49 -1.51 12.30
C VAL A 101 -12.41 -1.38 13.51
N VAL A 102 -13.46 -2.21 13.62
CA VAL A 102 -14.38 -2.19 14.76
C VAL A 102 -13.67 -2.56 16.05
N GLU A 103 -12.82 -3.60 16.04
CA GLU A 103 -12.08 -4.02 17.22
C GLU A 103 -11.08 -2.95 17.67
N ALA A 104 -10.37 -2.34 16.71
CA ALA A 104 -9.48 -1.20 16.94
C ALA A 104 -10.19 0.00 17.56
N ALA A 105 -11.30 0.43 16.96
CA ALA A 105 -12.10 1.53 17.49
C ALA A 105 -12.70 1.21 18.88
N SER A 106 -12.92 -0.08 19.16
CA SER A 106 -13.51 -0.51 20.42
C SER A 106 -12.53 -0.53 21.58
N LEU A 107 -11.20 -0.56 21.36
CA LEU A 107 -10.18 -0.71 22.40
C LEU A 107 -10.12 0.46 23.41
N GLY A 108 -10.58 1.65 23.03
CA GLY A 108 -10.45 2.88 23.81
C GLY A 108 -9.01 3.42 23.78
N GLY A 109 -8.77 4.54 24.49
CA GLY A 109 -7.50 5.27 24.38
C GLY A 109 -7.43 6.08 23.08
N ASP A 110 -6.31 6.00 22.36
CA ASP A 110 -6.09 6.61 21.04
C ASP A 110 -6.68 5.75 19.91
N ALA A 111 -7.98 5.47 20.04
CA ALA A 111 -8.69 4.48 19.24
C ALA A 111 -8.81 4.87 17.76
N ASP A 112 -8.92 6.17 17.47
CA ASP A 112 -8.96 6.72 16.11
C ASP A 112 -7.63 6.49 15.38
N THR A 113 -6.51 6.76 16.03
CA THR A 113 -5.18 6.50 15.46
C THR A 113 -4.94 5.01 15.22
N ILE A 114 -5.27 4.17 16.20
CA ILE A 114 -5.11 2.70 16.08
C ILE A 114 -6.02 2.16 14.97
N ALA A 115 -7.29 2.58 14.90
CA ALA A 115 -8.22 2.16 13.86
C ALA A 115 -7.78 2.64 12.47
N SER A 116 -7.23 3.85 12.37
CA SER A 116 -6.67 4.38 11.11
C SER A 116 -5.48 3.55 10.63
N MET A 117 -4.56 3.18 11.53
CA MET A 117 -3.39 2.36 11.17
C MET A 117 -3.79 0.93 10.80
N SER A 118 -4.59 0.26 11.64
CA SER A 118 -5.07 -1.10 11.36
C SER A 118 -5.89 -1.17 10.07
N GLY A 119 -6.78 -0.19 9.85
CA GLY A 119 -7.57 -0.08 8.64
C GLY A 119 -6.70 0.22 7.41
N GLY A 120 -5.68 1.06 7.53
CA GLY A 120 -4.72 1.33 6.45
C GLY A 120 -3.98 0.07 5.99
N ILE A 121 -3.50 -0.74 6.95
CA ILE A 121 -2.80 -2.00 6.65
C ILE A 121 -3.77 -3.03 6.06
N ALA A 122 -4.95 -3.20 6.67
CA ALA A 122 -5.97 -4.13 6.17
C ALA A 122 -6.48 -3.75 4.78
N GLY A 123 -6.69 -2.46 4.51
CA GLY A 123 -7.12 -1.95 3.21
C GLY A 123 -6.06 -2.11 2.13
N ALA A 124 -4.78 -2.02 2.49
CA ALA A 124 -3.68 -2.31 1.58
C ALA A 124 -3.65 -3.78 1.16
N LEU A 125 -3.92 -4.71 2.10
CA LEU A 125 -4.01 -6.14 1.82
C LEU A 125 -5.25 -6.49 0.96
N LEU A 126 -6.42 -6.02 1.36
CA LEU A 126 -7.70 -6.45 0.78
C LEU A 126 -8.09 -5.69 -0.49
N GLY A 127 -7.43 -4.56 -0.75
CA GLY A 127 -7.77 -3.65 -1.84
C GLY A 127 -9.14 -2.99 -1.67
N SER A 128 -9.53 -2.19 -2.66
CA SER A 128 -10.80 -1.44 -2.62
C SER A 128 -12.04 -2.34 -2.60
N SER A 129 -11.96 -3.54 -3.19
CA SER A 129 -13.06 -4.52 -3.19
C SER A 129 -13.33 -5.14 -1.83
N GLY A 130 -12.36 -5.14 -0.92
CA GLY A 130 -12.53 -5.62 0.45
C GLY A 130 -13.11 -4.59 1.41
N LEU A 131 -13.33 -3.35 0.96
CA LEU A 131 -13.86 -2.28 1.78
C LEU A 131 -15.40 -2.28 1.77
N PRO A 132 -16.07 -2.08 2.92
CA PRO A 132 -17.54 -2.07 2.99
C PRO A 132 -18.13 -0.87 2.25
N ALA A 133 -18.95 -1.12 1.23
CA ALA A 133 -19.57 -0.06 0.42
C ALA A 133 -20.35 0.95 1.28
N GLY A 134 -21.15 0.47 2.24
CA GLY A 134 -21.94 1.35 3.11
C GLY A 134 -21.10 2.22 4.05
N TRP A 135 -19.84 1.86 4.32
CA TRP A 135 -18.92 2.73 5.06
C TRP A 135 -18.31 3.77 4.15
N LEU A 136 -17.90 3.38 2.93
CA LEU A 136 -17.40 4.30 1.92
C LEU A 136 -18.43 5.38 1.57
N GLU A 137 -19.71 5.03 1.44
CA GLU A 137 -20.80 6.00 1.18
C GLU A 137 -20.94 7.08 2.24
N ARG A 138 -20.56 6.78 3.49
CA ARG A 138 -20.63 7.71 4.63
C ARG A 138 -19.30 8.41 4.90
N LEU A 139 -18.25 8.08 4.16
CA LEU A 139 -16.92 8.61 4.37
C LEU A 139 -16.85 10.08 3.97
N GLU A 140 -16.50 10.93 4.93
CA GLU A 140 -16.27 12.35 4.68
C GLU A 140 -15.11 12.52 3.68
N ARG A 141 -15.27 13.45 2.73
CA ARG A 141 -14.25 13.79 1.70
C ARG A 141 -13.79 12.57 0.88
N ARG A 142 -14.64 11.55 0.72
CA ARG A 142 -14.36 10.35 -0.10
C ARG A 142 -13.73 10.68 -1.44
N THR A 143 -14.34 11.57 -2.22
CA THR A 143 -13.84 11.93 -3.56
C THR A 143 -12.43 12.51 -3.52
N GLU A 144 -12.09 13.27 -2.48
CA GLU A 144 -10.74 13.80 -2.30
C GLU A 144 -9.75 12.70 -1.90
N LEU A 145 -10.14 11.79 -1.02
CA LEU A 145 -9.32 10.64 -0.63
C LEU A 145 -9.04 9.69 -1.81
N GLU A 146 -10.05 9.38 -2.62
CA GLU A 146 -9.91 8.58 -3.85
C GLU A 146 -8.96 9.24 -4.86
N ARG A 147 -9.05 10.58 -4.99
CA ARG A 147 -8.14 11.36 -5.82
C ARG A 147 -6.70 11.31 -5.29
N LEU A 148 -6.50 11.49 -3.99
CA LEU A 148 -5.18 11.40 -3.35
C LEU A 148 -4.57 10.00 -3.48
N ALA A 149 -5.38 8.94 -3.32
CA ALA A 149 -4.95 7.57 -3.52
C ALA A 149 -4.49 7.33 -4.96
N SER A 150 -5.24 7.86 -5.93
CA SER A 150 -4.86 7.81 -7.35
C SER A 150 -3.55 8.56 -7.62
N ASP A 151 -3.40 9.78 -7.08
CA ASP A 151 -2.18 10.57 -7.23
C ASP A 151 -0.95 9.87 -6.63
N LEU A 152 -1.08 9.28 -5.43
CA LEU A 152 -0.03 8.49 -4.78
C LEU A 152 0.35 7.27 -5.62
N PHE A 153 -0.65 6.56 -6.16
CA PHE A 153 -0.41 5.44 -7.07
C PHE A 153 0.34 5.90 -8.33
N PHE A 154 -0.03 7.03 -8.93
CA PHE A 154 0.70 7.58 -10.09
C PHE A 154 2.15 7.95 -9.76
N LEU A 155 2.41 8.52 -8.59
CA LEU A 155 3.78 8.77 -8.13
C LEU A 155 4.56 7.47 -7.97
N HIS A 156 3.93 6.42 -7.45
CA HIS A 156 4.54 5.09 -7.35
C HIS A 156 4.86 4.50 -8.74
N VAL A 157 3.90 4.52 -9.67
CA VAL A 157 4.11 4.04 -11.05
C VAL A 157 5.26 4.80 -11.73
N ARG A 158 5.30 6.13 -11.61
CA ARG A 158 6.41 6.94 -12.16
C ARG A 158 7.75 6.63 -11.52
N ARG A 159 7.77 6.34 -10.21
CA ARG A 159 9.00 5.92 -9.53
C ARG A 159 9.50 4.56 -10.03
N THR A 160 8.58 3.64 -10.33
CA THR A 160 8.90 2.26 -10.73
C THR A 160 9.22 2.12 -12.23
N LEU A 161 8.41 2.73 -13.10
CA LEU A 161 8.58 2.67 -14.56
C LEU A 161 9.51 3.78 -15.11
N GLY A 162 9.73 4.85 -14.34
CA GLY A 162 10.59 5.98 -14.71
C GLY A 162 9.82 7.28 -14.97
N GLY A 163 10.54 8.37 -15.20
CA GLY A 163 9.96 9.71 -15.36
C GLY A 163 9.55 10.10 -16.80
N ARG A 164 9.63 9.17 -17.75
CA ARG A 164 9.62 9.49 -19.20
C ARG A 164 8.50 8.81 -19.95
N CYS A 165 8.05 9.44 -21.03
CA CYS A 165 7.14 8.85 -21.99
C CYS A 165 7.81 7.63 -22.66
N GLU A 166 7.14 6.49 -22.66
CA GLU A 166 7.64 5.25 -23.28
C GLU A 166 7.69 5.32 -24.81
N MET A 167 6.94 6.24 -25.43
CA MET A 167 6.92 6.43 -26.89
C MET A 167 7.93 7.47 -27.40
N CYS A 168 7.98 8.65 -26.77
CA CYS A 168 8.83 9.76 -27.25
C CYS A 168 10.01 10.09 -26.33
N PHE A 169 10.15 9.40 -25.20
CA PHE A 169 11.20 9.62 -24.20
C PHE A 169 11.24 11.04 -23.58
N SER A 170 10.21 11.86 -23.79
CA SER A 170 10.07 13.15 -23.10
C SER A 170 9.85 12.95 -21.60
N GLU A 171 10.50 13.77 -20.77
CA GLU A 171 10.28 13.81 -19.32
C GLU A 171 9.19 14.82 -18.92
N GLU A 172 8.82 15.71 -19.84
CA GLU A 172 7.83 16.75 -19.59
C GLU A 172 6.42 16.18 -19.65
N SER A 173 5.66 16.39 -18.57
CA SER A 173 4.22 16.14 -18.53
C SER A 173 3.85 14.72 -18.99
N VAL A 174 4.31 13.73 -18.22
CA VAL A 174 4.05 12.31 -18.46
C VAL A 174 3.03 11.81 -17.44
N TRP A 175 2.06 11.02 -17.91
CA TRP A 175 1.02 10.40 -17.10
C TRP A 175 1.02 8.90 -17.30
N ALA A 176 0.61 8.14 -16.29
CA ALA A 176 0.35 6.72 -16.46
C ALA A 176 -1.06 6.51 -17.00
N TYR A 177 -1.18 5.59 -17.94
CA TYR A 177 -2.44 5.18 -18.53
C TYR A 177 -2.56 3.68 -18.42
N LYS A 178 -3.76 3.21 -18.11
CA LYS A 178 -4.05 1.79 -17.99
C LYS A 178 -4.07 1.18 -19.39
N LEU A 179 -3.38 0.05 -19.58
CA LEU A 179 -3.33 -0.71 -20.82
C LEU A 179 -4.65 -1.44 -21.08
N ASP A 180 -5.29 -1.91 -20.00
CA ASP A 180 -6.58 -2.61 -20.01
C ASP A 180 -7.45 -2.08 -18.87
N GLU A 181 -8.61 -1.52 -19.21
CA GLU A 181 -9.62 -1.07 -18.23
C GLU A 181 -10.05 -2.21 -17.30
N ALA A 182 -10.12 -3.44 -17.80
CA ALA A 182 -10.49 -4.64 -17.04
C ALA A 182 -9.31 -5.27 -16.27
N GLY A 183 -8.07 -4.85 -16.52
CA GLY A 183 -6.88 -5.34 -15.81
C GLY A 183 -6.89 -4.90 -14.34
N GLY A 184 -6.24 -5.66 -13.46
CA GLY A 184 -6.04 -5.25 -12.05
C GLY A 184 -5.17 -3.99 -11.91
N ASN A 185 -5.03 -3.47 -10.70
CA ASN A 185 -4.18 -2.30 -10.39
C ASN A 185 -2.67 -2.64 -10.28
N ASP A 186 -2.23 -3.68 -10.98
CA ASP A 186 -0.81 -4.03 -11.08
C ASP A 186 -0.06 -3.02 -11.95
N ILE A 187 1.15 -2.62 -11.55
CA ILE A 187 1.98 -1.63 -12.26
C ILE A 187 2.26 -2.07 -13.71
N SER A 188 2.36 -3.37 -13.97
CA SER A 188 2.55 -3.94 -15.31
C SER A 188 1.40 -3.66 -16.27
N ASN A 189 0.21 -3.28 -15.75
CA ASN A 189 -0.94 -2.86 -16.54
C ASN A 189 -0.91 -1.36 -16.88
N PHE A 190 0.16 -0.63 -16.57
CA PHE A 190 0.27 0.80 -16.86
C PHE A 190 1.40 1.10 -17.85
N ILE A 191 1.17 2.11 -18.67
CA ILE A 191 2.16 2.70 -19.58
C ILE A 191 2.27 4.20 -19.34
N LEU A 192 3.48 4.73 -19.38
CA LEU A 192 3.74 6.15 -19.24
C LEU A 192 3.74 6.83 -20.60
N LEU A 193 2.81 7.77 -20.85
CA LEU A 193 2.76 8.54 -22.10
C LEU A 193 2.59 10.04 -21.83
N CYS A 194 3.10 10.88 -22.73
CA CYS A 194 2.71 12.29 -22.79
C CYS A 194 1.35 12.44 -23.50
N ARG A 195 0.69 13.60 -23.33
CA ARG A 195 -0.62 13.88 -23.97
C ARG A 195 -0.61 13.68 -25.48
N SER A 196 0.45 14.10 -26.16
CA SER A 196 0.57 13.97 -27.62
C SER A 196 0.61 12.50 -28.04
N CYS A 197 1.47 11.69 -27.42
CA CYS A 197 1.60 10.27 -27.74
C CYS A 197 0.35 9.46 -27.41
N ARG A 198 -0.34 9.79 -26.30
CA ARG A 198 -1.65 9.19 -25.98
C ARG A 198 -2.68 9.50 -27.06
N SER A 199 -2.79 10.76 -27.47
CA SER A 199 -3.77 11.17 -28.49
C SER A 199 -3.51 10.50 -29.85
N GLU A 200 -2.23 10.29 -30.19
CA GLU A 200 -1.83 9.55 -31.38
C GLU A 200 -2.23 8.08 -31.32
N MET A 201 -1.94 7.41 -30.19
CA MET A 201 -2.33 6.01 -29.93
C MET A 201 -3.85 5.79 -30.02
N GLU A 202 -4.65 6.66 -29.39
CA GLU A 202 -6.12 6.54 -29.40
C GLU A 202 -6.72 6.71 -30.82
N ARG A 203 -6.13 7.58 -31.66
CA ARG A 203 -6.57 7.79 -33.04
C ARG A 203 -6.29 6.58 -33.94
N GLU A 204 -5.18 5.89 -33.72
CA GLU A 204 -4.78 4.76 -34.56
C GLU A 204 -5.59 3.48 -34.28
N LYS A 205 -6.36 3.43 -33.18
CA LYS A 205 -7.07 2.21 -32.70
C LYS A 205 -6.17 0.96 -32.65
N GLU A 206 -4.86 1.14 -32.59
CA GLU A 206 -3.93 0.03 -32.46
C GLU A 206 -3.95 -0.43 -31.00
N GLY A 207 -4.47 -1.63 -30.77
CA GLY A 207 -4.43 -2.26 -29.45
C GLY A 207 -2.98 -2.43 -28.98
N LEU A 208 -2.74 -2.14 -27.70
CA LEU A 208 -1.45 -2.35 -27.06
C LEU A 208 -1.13 -3.85 -27.00
N PHE A 209 -0.12 -4.32 -27.75
CA PHE A 209 0.45 -5.65 -27.57
C PHE A 209 1.74 -5.57 -26.75
N ALA A 210 1.63 -5.60 -25.44
CA ALA A 210 2.77 -5.89 -24.56
C ALA A 210 2.99 -7.41 -24.53
N ARG A 211 4.07 -7.91 -25.14
CA ARG A 211 4.52 -9.30 -24.90
C ARG A 211 5.51 -9.33 -23.72
N PRO A 212 5.36 -10.23 -22.74
CA PRO A 212 6.38 -10.41 -21.71
C PRO A 212 7.63 -11.09 -22.31
N ARG A 213 8.84 -10.68 -21.90
CA ARG A 213 10.07 -11.44 -22.14
C ARG A 213 10.71 -11.89 -20.84
N LYS A 214 11.31 -13.08 -20.92
CA LYS A 214 11.89 -13.87 -19.82
C LYS A 214 12.91 -13.15 -18.92
N HIS A 215 13.47 -11.98 -19.26
CA HIS A 215 14.59 -11.35 -18.53
C HIS A 215 14.51 -9.78 -18.51
N GLY A 216 13.52 -9.23 -17.81
CA GLY A 216 13.68 -8.02 -16.97
C GLY A 216 14.03 -6.63 -17.53
N LYS A 217 14.06 -6.38 -18.85
CA LYS A 217 14.18 -5.00 -19.39
C LYS A 217 13.20 -4.77 -20.54
N TYR A 218 12.18 -3.94 -20.31
CA TYR A 218 11.19 -3.55 -21.32
C TYR A 218 11.85 -2.75 -22.45
N ARG A 219 11.70 -3.20 -23.69
CA ARG A 219 11.88 -2.33 -24.87
C ARG A 219 11.09 -2.87 -26.07
N ALA A 220 10.17 -2.02 -26.56
CA ALA A 220 9.66 -1.81 -27.92
C ALA A 220 8.12 -1.81 -28.00
N VAL A 221 7.54 -0.61 -27.91
CA VAL A 221 6.27 -0.29 -28.58
C VAL A 221 6.59 -0.21 -30.08
N TYR A 222 6.24 -1.23 -30.87
CA TYR A 222 6.51 -1.25 -32.31
C TYR A 222 5.51 -0.36 -33.06
N ARG A 223 6.02 0.55 -33.90
CA ARG A 223 5.31 1.04 -35.10
C ARG A 223 5.05 -0.16 -36.01
N LYS A 224 3.81 -0.37 -36.47
CA LYS A 224 3.58 -1.17 -37.68
C LYS A 224 4.22 -0.41 -38.84
N ALA A 225 5.27 -0.99 -39.42
CA ALA A 225 5.86 -0.43 -40.63
C ALA A 225 4.78 -0.39 -41.72
N HIS A 226 4.40 0.81 -42.17
CA HIS A 226 3.72 0.95 -43.46
C HIS A 226 4.60 0.25 -44.50
N LYS A 227 4.13 -0.87 -45.05
CA LYS A 227 4.61 -1.33 -46.35
C LYS A 227 4.27 -0.19 -47.32
N ARG A 228 5.28 0.57 -47.73
CA ARG A 228 5.18 1.43 -48.92
C ARG A 228 4.81 0.52 -50.09
N ALA A 229 3.62 0.71 -50.64
CA ALA A 229 3.30 0.32 -52.01
C ALA A 229 3.99 1.31 -52.96
#